data_AF-K5VQ84-F1
#
_entry.id   AF-K5VQ84-F1
#
_cell.length_a   1.000
_cell.length_b   1.000
_cell.length_c   1.000
_cell.angle_alpha   90.00
_cell.angle_beta   90.00
_cell.angle_gamma   90.00
#
_symmetry.space_group_name_H-M   'P 1'
#
loop_
_entity.id
_entity.type
_entity.pdbx_description
1 polymer ?
#
loop_
_entity_poly.entity_id
_entity_poly.type
_entity_poly.pdbx_seq_one_letter_code
_entity_poly.pdbx_strand_id
1 'polypeptide(L)'
;ELGVAVTAYSSLGPQGYYELGVDTGHPSLLKHDVVTSIAQASGKTPAQVILRWAVQQDIAVIPKSNSHERLVSNLEVTSFDLTPEQVQQIDGLNINLRLNDPQDIHPGLGVFA
;
A
#
# COMPACT_ATOMS: atom_id res chain seq x y z
N GLU A 1 -2.73 8.67 22.07
CA GLU A 1 -2.23 9.11 20.75
C GLU A 1 -1.85 10.58 20.80
N LEU A 2 -0.93 11.02 19.94
CA LEU A 2 -0.40 12.40 19.92
C LEU A 2 -1.28 13.38 19.12
N GLY A 3 -2.41 12.93 18.55
CA GLY A 3 -3.27 13.76 17.71
C GLY A 3 -2.65 14.12 16.35
N VAL A 4 -1.64 13.36 15.91
CA VAL A 4 -0.97 13.56 14.62
C VAL A 4 -1.58 12.60 13.61
N ALA A 5 -2.21 13.15 12.58
CA ALA A 5 -2.74 12.37 11.47
C ALA A 5 -1.62 11.74 10.63
N VAL A 6 -1.83 10.51 10.17
CA VAL A 6 -0.88 9.77 9.32
C VAL A 6 -1.41 9.74 7.88
N THR A 7 -0.55 10.10 6.92
CA THR A 7 -0.81 9.94 5.49
C THR A 7 0.16 8.92 4.92
N ALA A 8 -0.37 7.80 4.43
CA ALA A 8 0.41 6.80 3.72
C ALA A 8 0.73 7.29 2.29
N TYR A 9 2.02 7.27 1.96
CA TYR A 9 2.52 7.42 0.59
C TYR A 9 3.02 6.06 0.07
N SER A 10 3.11 5.93 -1.25
CA SER A 10 3.48 4.65 -1.89
C SER A 10 2.64 3.47 -1.40
N SER A 11 1.34 3.68 -1.15
CA SER A 11 0.44 2.67 -0.59
C SER A 11 0.39 1.38 -1.41
N LEU A 12 0.64 1.44 -2.71
CA LEU A 12 0.70 0.27 -3.60
C LEU A 12 2.08 -0.45 -3.60
N GLY A 13 2.94 -0.14 -2.60
CA GLY A 13 4.22 -0.78 -2.36
C GLY A 13 5.23 -0.59 -3.51
N PRO A 14 5.93 -1.66 -3.94
CA PRO A 14 6.92 -1.60 -5.02
C PRO A 14 6.43 -1.04 -6.36
N GLN A 15 5.12 -1.01 -6.61
CA GLN A 15 4.54 -0.64 -7.90
C GLN A 15 5.02 0.74 -8.40
N GLY A 16 5.12 1.73 -7.51
CA GLY A 16 5.61 3.07 -7.88
C GLY A 16 7.07 3.09 -8.31
N TYR A 17 7.90 2.22 -7.73
CA TYR A 17 9.33 2.12 -8.02
C TYR A 17 9.60 1.37 -9.33
N TYR A 18 8.79 0.35 -9.65
CA TYR A 18 8.84 -0.29 -10.97
C TYR A 18 8.57 0.70 -12.11
N GLU A 19 7.63 1.63 -11.92
CA GLU A 19 7.33 2.67 -12.89
C GLU A 19 8.49 3.67 -13.07
N LEU A 20 9.43 3.71 -12.13
CA LEU A 20 10.68 4.47 -12.22
C LEU A 20 11.85 3.63 -12.76
N GLY A 21 11.63 2.37 -13.11
CA GLY A 21 12.68 1.46 -13.58
C GLY A 21 13.59 0.93 -12.47
N VAL A 22 13.18 1.03 -11.20
CA VAL A 22 13.95 0.52 -10.05
C VAL A 22 13.58 -0.94 -9.80
N ASP A 23 14.59 -1.81 -9.80
CA ASP A 23 14.43 -3.18 -9.31
C ASP A 23 14.50 -3.19 -7.78
N THR A 24 13.34 -3.40 -7.16
CA THR A 24 13.24 -3.46 -5.70
C THR A 24 13.67 -4.81 -5.12
N GLY A 25 13.87 -5.85 -5.94
CA GLY A 25 14.11 -7.22 -5.46
C GLY A 25 12.91 -7.88 -4.77
N HIS A 26 11.76 -7.19 -4.69
CA HIS A 26 10.54 -7.66 -4.05
C HIS A 26 9.39 -7.73 -5.05
N PRO A 27 8.43 -8.67 -4.89
CA PRO A 27 7.28 -8.78 -5.77
C PRO A 27 6.22 -7.70 -5.50
N SER A 28 5.35 -7.48 -6.49
CA SER A 28 4.24 -6.51 -6.39
C SER A 28 3.22 -6.95 -5.34
N LEU A 29 2.83 -6.02 -4.44
CA LEU A 29 1.72 -6.25 -3.51
C LEU A 29 0.39 -6.53 -4.25
N LEU A 30 0.21 -5.96 -5.45
CA LEU A 30 -0.98 -6.19 -6.28
C LEU A 30 -1.12 -7.64 -6.76
N LYS A 31 -0.05 -8.43 -6.64
CA LYS A 31 0.01 -9.85 -7.03
C LYS A 31 0.22 -10.78 -5.84
N HIS A 32 0.27 -10.26 -4.62
CA HIS A 32 0.52 -11.07 -3.44
C HIS A 32 -0.70 -11.93 -3.10
N ASP A 33 -0.50 -13.22 -2.83
CA ASP A 33 -1.60 -14.20 -2.65
C ASP A 33 -2.63 -13.79 -1.59
N VAL A 34 -2.17 -13.25 -0.46
CA VAL A 34 -3.07 -12.71 0.58
C VAL A 34 -3.96 -11.60 0.02
N VAL A 35 -3.39 -10.62 -0.69
CA VAL A 35 -4.12 -9.48 -1.22
C VAL A 35 -5.09 -9.92 -2.32
N THR A 36 -4.65 -10.77 -3.24
CA THR A 36 -5.48 -11.25 -4.35
C THR A 36 -6.60 -12.16 -3.86
N SER A 37 -6.36 -13.00 -2.85
CA SER A 37 -7.39 -13.84 -2.23
C SER A 37 -8.48 -13.00 -1.55
N ILE A 38 -8.08 -11.98 -0.79
CA ILE A 38 -9.03 -11.04 -0.16
C ILE A 38 -9.81 -10.27 -1.23
N ALA A 39 -9.13 -9.79 -2.27
CA ALA A 39 -9.76 -9.07 -3.38
C ALA A 39 -10.84 -9.92 -4.06
N GLN A 40 -10.52 -11.20 -4.34
CA GLN A 40 -11.47 -12.14 -4.91
C GLN A 40 -12.66 -12.40 -3.98
N ALA A 41 -12.41 -12.63 -2.69
CA ALA A 41 -13.48 -12.88 -1.71
C ALA A 41 -14.42 -11.68 -1.53
N SER A 42 -13.89 -10.46 -1.63
CA SER A 42 -14.65 -9.22 -1.45
C SER A 42 -15.25 -8.68 -2.77
N GLY A 43 -14.96 -9.29 -3.91
CA GLY A 43 -15.38 -8.78 -5.23
C GLY A 43 -14.78 -7.41 -5.56
N LYS A 44 -13.54 -7.14 -5.11
CA LYS A 44 -12.81 -5.88 -5.28
C LYS A 44 -11.49 -6.12 -6.00
N THR A 45 -10.79 -5.05 -6.36
CA THR A 45 -9.44 -5.15 -6.92
C THR A 45 -8.36 -5.24 -5.82
N PRO A 46 -7.18 -5.83 -6.09
CA PRO A 46 -6.06 -5.81 -5.15
C PRO A 46 -5.67 -4.40 -4.68
N ALA A 47 -5.71 -3.42 -5.58
CA ALA A 47 -5.45 -2.02 -5.23
C ALA A 47 -6.49 -1.49 -4.23
N GLN A 48 -7.78 -1.80 -4.44
CA GLN A 48 -8.83 -1.40 -3.51
C GLN A 48 -8.65 -2.01 -2.13
N VAL A 49 -8.24 -3.28 -2.03
CA VAL A 49 -7.96 -3.95 -0.76
C VAL A 49 -6.83 -3.27 0.00
N ILE A 50 -5.70 -2.99 -0.67
CA ILE A 50 -4.55 -2.33 -0.05
C ILE A 50 -4.89 -0.91 0.44
N LEU A 51 -5.62 -0.15 -0.37
CA LEU A 51 -6.05 1.20 0.01
C LEU A 51 -7.09 1.18 1.12
N ARG A 52 -8.04 0.23 1.08
CA ARG A 52 -9.04 0.05 2.14
C ARG A 52 -8.37 -0.28 3.47
N TRP A 53 -7.36 -1.15 3.46
CA TRP A 53 -6.61 -1.51 4.66
C TRP A 53 -6.08 -0.28 5.41
N ALA A 54 -5.51 0.70 4.71
CA ALA A 54 -5.05 1.94 5.33
C ALA A 54 -6.22 2.83 5.78
N VAL A 55 -7.17 3.10 4.88
CA VAL A 55 -8.29 4.04 5.16
C VAL A 55 -9.17 3.57 6.31
N GLN A 56 -9.42 2.27 6.45
CA GLN A 56 -10.22 1.70 7.53
C GLN A 56 -9.57 1.88 8.91
N GLN A 57 -8.27 2.13 8.96
CA GLN A 57 -7.48 2.36 10.17
C GLN A 57 -7.20 3.85 10.41
N ASP A 58 -8.01 4.73 9.81
CA ASP A 58 -7.87 6.19 9.90
C ASP A 58 -6.53 6.73 9.34
N ILE A 59 -5.93 6.00 8.39
CA ILE A 59 -4.73 6.43 7.66
C ILE A 59 -5.17 7.00 6.31
N ALA A 60 -4.88 8.29 6.08
CA ALA A 60 -5.13 8.90 4.79
C ALA A 60 -4.24 8.29 3.71
N VAL A 61 -4.74 8.18 2.47
CA VAL A 61 -3.97 7.66 1.32
C VAL A 61 -3.95 8.66 0.18
N ILE A 62 -2.84 8.69 -0.55
CA ILE A 62 -2.64 9.53 -1.74
C ILE A 62 -2.18 8.70 -2.95
N PRO A 63 -2.99 7.74 -3.43
CA PRO A 63 -2.59 6.88 -4.52
C PRO A 63 -2.42 7.66 -5.83
N LYS A 64 -1.34 7.37 -6.55
CA LYS A 64 -1.16 7.85 -7.93
C LYS A 64 -2.17 7.15 -8.84
N SER A 65 -2.97 7.94 -9.55
CA SER A 65 -3.85 7.47 -10.62
C SER A 65 -3.40 8.05 -11.95
N ASN A 66 -2.97 7.19 -12.88
CA ASN A 66 -2.54 7.56 -14.23
C ASN A 66 -3.56 7.16 -15.31
N SER A 67 -4.73 6.66 -14.92
CA SER A 67 -5.86 6.41 -15.80
C SER A 67 -7.17 6.81 -15.10
N HIS A 68 -8.19 7.13 -15.87
CA HIS A 68 -9.51 7.47 -15.35
C HIS A 68 -10.13 6.31 -14.56
N GLU A 69 -10.00 5.09 -15.06
CA GLU A 69 -10.47 3.87 -14.39
C GLU A 69 -9.84 3.71 -13.00
N ARG A 70 -8.52 3.90 -12.87
CA ARG A 70 -7.82 3.84 -11.57
C ARG A 70 -8.26 4.97 -10.65
N LEU A 71 -8.49 6.18 -11.19
CA LEU A 71 -9.00 7.31 -10.40
C LEU A 71 -10.33 6.95 -9.74
N VAL A 72 -11.28 6.44 -10.52
CA VAL A 72 -12.60 6.04 -10.00
C VAL A 72 -12.45 4.88 -9.00
N SER A 73 -11.74 3.82 -9.38
CA SER A 73 -11.56 2.64 -8.52
C SER A 73 -10.91 2.97 -7.17
N ASN A 74 -9.93 3.88 -7.15
CA ASN A 74 -9.25 4.32 -5.93
C ASN A 74 -10.14 5.18 -5.01
N LEU A 75 -11.17 5.85 -5.53
CA LEU A 75 -12.13 6.61 -4.73
C LEU A 75 -13.18 5.70 -4.07
N GLU A 76 -13.50 4.57 -4.68
CA GLU A 76 -14.51 3.61 -4.20
C GLU A 76 -14.03 2.75 -3.02
N VAL A 77 -12.82 2.98 -2.51
CA VAL A 77 -12.21 2.20 -1.42
C VAL A 77 -12.94 2.37 -0.08
N THR A 78 -13.92 3.27 0.01
CA THR A 78 -14.79 3.42 1.18
C THR A 78 -16.13 2.70 1.05
N SER A 79 -16.38 2.03 -0.08
CA SER A 79 -17.65 1.33 -0.37
C SER A 79 -17.80 -0.05 0.28
N PHE A 80 -16.80 -0.50 1.04
CA PHE A 80 -16.77 -1.83 1.67
C PHE A 80 -15.87 -1.80 2.90
N ASP A 81 -15.95 -2.84 3.73
CA ASP A 81 -15.09 -3.06 4.88
C ASP A 81 -14.27 -4.35 4.69
N LEU A 82 -13.04 -4.35 5.18
CA LEU A 82 -12.28 -5.56 5.44
C LEU A 82 -12.69 -6.12 6.79
N THR A 83 -12.81 -7.43 6.90
CA THR A 83 -13.03 -8.07 8.22
C THR A 83 -11.78 -7.95 9.10
N PRO A 84 -11.91 -8.06 10.43
CA PRO A 84 -10.74 -8.06 11.32
C PRO A 84 -9.69 -9.10 10.93
N GLU A 85 -10.11 -10.27 10.47
CA GLU A 85 -9.22 -11.34 10.01
C GLU A 85 -8.48 -10.94 8.72
N GLN A 86 -9.17 -10.30 7.77
CA GLN A 86 -8.55 -9.81 6.53
C GLN A 86 -7.54 -8.70 6.82
N VAL A 87 -7.84 -7.80 7.75
CA VAL A 87 -6.88 -6.78 8.21
C VAL A 87 -5.65 -7.46 8.81
N GLN A 88 -5.84 -8.42 9.71
CA GLN A 88 -4.74 -9.15 10.35
C GLN A 88 -3.88 -9.94 9.35
N GLN A 89 -4.50 -10.50 8.30
CA GLN A 89 -3.77 -11.16 7.22
C GLN A 89 -2.85 -10.20 6.46
N ILE A 90 -3.32 -8.97 6.19
CA ILE A 90 -2.53 -7.93 5.52
C ILE A 90 -1.44 -7.40 6.45
N ASP A 91 -1.73 -7.22 7.74
CA ASP A 91 -0.74 -6.83 8.75
C ASP A 91 0.43 -7.82 8.81
N GLY A 92 0.13 -9.12 8.64
CA GLY A 92 1.12 -10.21 8.58
C GLY A 92 2.09 -10.13 7.39
N LEU A 93 1.86 -9.24 6.41
CA LEU A 93 2.78 -9.01 5.30
C LEU A 93 3.97 -8.12 5.66
N ASN A 94 3.96 -7.51 6.85
CA ASN A 94 5.05 -6.61 7.26
C ASN A 94 6.37 -7.37 7.40
N ILE A 95 7.37 -6.95 6.62
CA ILE A 95 8.76 -7.43 6.69
C ILE A 95 9.73 -6.28 6.98
N ASN A 96 9.24 -5.13 7.44
CA ASN A 96 10.00 -3.88 7.63
C ASN A 96 10.77 -3.42 6.38
N LEU A 97 10.28 -3.76 5.19
CA LEU A 97 10.85 -3.32 3.92
C LEU A 97 10.61 -1.83 3.71
N ARG A 98 11.69 -1.07 3.49
CA ARG A 98 11.67 0.33 3.10
C ARG A 98 12.23 0.48 1.69
N LEU A 99 11.51 1.21 0.83
CA LEU A 99 11.90 1.47 -0.56
C LEU A 99 12.34 2.92 -0.82
N ASN A 100 12.07 3.83 0.12
CA ASN A 100 12.56 5.21 0.09
C ASN A 100 13.49 5.42 1.28
N ASP A 101 14.78 5.10 1.10
CA ASP A 101 15.80 5.30 2.11
C ASP A 101 16.84 6.33 1.63
N PRO A 102 17.03 7.45 2.35
CA PRO A 102 18.09 8.42 2.05
C PRO A 102 19.50 7.83 2.03
N GLN A 103 19.76 6.71 2.71
CA GLN A 103 21.06 6.04 2.63
C GLN A 103 21.38 5.54 1.22
N ASP A 104 20.36 5.27 0.39
CA ASP A 104 20.53 4.90 -1.02
C ASP A 104 21.09 6.06 -1.85
N ILE A 105 20.93 7.30 -1.37
CA ILE A 105 21.47 8.52 -1.99
C ILE A 105 22.88 8.79 -1.46
N HIS A 106 23.08 8.70 -0.15
CA HIS A 106 24.37 8.97 0.48
C HIS A 106 24.51 8.24 1.82
N PRO A 107 25.63 7.53 2.08
CA PRO A 107 25.79 6.69 3.28
C PRO A 107 25.76 7.47 4.61
N GLY A 108 26.03 8.78 4.57
CA GLY A 108 25.90 9.66 5.73
C GLY A 108 24.46 10.04 6.11
N LEU A 109 23.45 9.66 5.33
CA LEU A 109 22.04 10.00 5.56
C LEU A 109 21.28 8.88 6.28
N GLY A 110 21.76 8.48 7.46
CA GLY A 110 21.15 7.45 8.32
C GLY A 110 19.84 7.87 8.98
N VAL A 111 18.83 8.28 8.21
CA VAL A 111 17.51 8.73 8.71
C VAL A 111 16.71 7.57 9.33
N PHE A 112 16.92 6.35 8.83
CA PHE A 112 16.20 5.14 9.23
C PHE A 112 17.13 4.02 9.73
N ALA A 113 18.39 4.36 10.06
CA ALA A 113 19.41 3.45 10.57
C ALA A 113 19.18 3.06 12.04
#